data_AF-A0A842SST8-F1
#
_entry.id   AF-A0A842SST8-F1
#
_cell.length_a   1.000
_cell.length_b   1.000
_cell.length_c   1.000
_cell.angle_alpha   90.00
_cell.angle_beta   90.00
_cell.angle_gamma   90.00
#
_symmetry.space_group_name_H-M   'P 1'
#
loop_
_entity.id
_entity.type
_entity.pdbx_description
1 polymer ?
#
loop_
_entity_poly.entity_id
_entity_poly.type
_entity_poly.pdbx_seq_one_letter_code
_entity_poly.pdbx_strand_id
1 'polypeptide(L)'
;MTQKGKYQILSYLIDDDLIFYKSINKNKKLIAFSLLKVKSLHKVLQKLFDLLSNDMISYFSFQIDIYQAKILLFCIESINRANIKNLFRIIKKELISNNSLEILNGNELEKHYINILDYTIKPDARLKKNNEKTLTLENNEKSVKIKYFKLNLTSIPQKESFITSFTKILENFKMRARIVFNFKINKNYQIIFAAYLIILIDKEEKISNFLKEVNNFYENLLLSREELNLEDLAYILWRLPVIDSYYNFNDLSAFFNDDYQSKSIKISSYLIDKCRENGIPFLKINENMILVNKKILFIMNIQIDINYIKSIIDKFYSKYFLYFVIIKEKEYENLLQVKDIKKLDELKILDKSKFYEFDFNIIRKGKELENS
;
A
#
# COMPACT_ATOMS: atom_id res chain seq x y z
N MET A 1 8.42 -9.37 42.37
CA MET A 1 9.00 -9.57 41.03
C MET A 1 7.92 -10.15 40.13
N THR A 2 7.30 -9.31 39.31
CA THR A 2 6.24 -9.72 38.37
C THR A 2 6.86 -10.54 37.24
N GLN A 3 6.38 -11.77 37.06
CA GLN A 3 6.75 -12.61 35.93
C GLN A 3 6.50 -11.83 34.63
N LYS A 4 7.57 -11.53 33.88
CA LYS A 4 7.47 -10.95 32.53
C LYS A 4 6.59 -11.87 31.70
N GLY A 5 5.36 -11.43 31.42
CA GLY A 5 4.41 -12.16 30.59
C GLY A 5 5.06 -12.48 29.24
N LYS A 6 5.01 -13.76 28.85
CA LYS A 6 5.43 -14.21 27.53
C LYS A 6 4.67 -13.39 26.49
N TYR A 7 5.36 -12.72 25.57
CA TYR A 7 4.73 -12.14 24.39
C TYR A 7 4.06 -13.29 23.60
N GLN A 8 2.73 -13.40 23.69
CA GLN A 8 1.96 -14.22 22.77
C GLN A 8 1.89 -13.48 21.44
N ILE A 9 2.82 -13.84 20.55
CA ILE A 9 3.01 -13.33 19.20
C ILE A 9 1.72 -13.39 18.35
N LEU A 10 0.78 -14.26 18.71
CA LEU A 10 -0.41 -14.61 17.95
C LEU A 10 -1.69 -14.26 18.72
N SER A 11 -1.74 -13.08 19.34
CA SER A 11 -2.95 -12.54 19.95
C SER A 11 -3.86 -11.87 18.91
N TYR A 12 -4.45 -12.69 18.05
CA TYR A 12 -5.50 -12.27 17.10
C TYR A 12 -6.80 -13.04 17.33
N LEU A 13 -7.89 -12.48 16.82
CA LEU A 13 -9.20 -13.13 16.81
C LEU A 13 -9.57 -13.44 15.36
N ILE A 14 -9.98 -14.67 15.09
CA ILE A 14 -10.57 -15.06 13.80
C ILE A 14 -12.08 -14.94 13.90
N ASP A 15 -12.68 -14.36 12.87
CA ASP A 15 -14.11 -14.12 12.74
C ASP A 15 -14.48 -14.31 11.28
N ASP A 16 -14.91 -15.53 10.96
CA ASP A 16 -15.20 -16.03 9.62
C ASP A 16 -14.03 -15.83 8.63
N ASP A 17 -14.14 -14.80 7.78
CA ASP A 17 -13.21 -14.48 6.70
C ASP A 17 -12.14 -13.44 7.12
N LEU A 18 -12.11 -13.05 8.39
CA LEU A 18 -11.29 -11.95 8.91
C LEU A 18 -10.44 -12.34 10.12
N ILE A 19 -9.21 -11.83 10.16
CA ILE A 19 -8.31 -11.88 11.31
C ILE A 19 -8.19 -10.49 11.91
N PHE A 20 -8.56 -10.34 13.18
CA PHE A 20 -8.59 -9.08 13.90
C PHE A 20 -7.42 -8.91 14.86
N TYR A 21 -6.85 -7.71 14.84
CA TYR A 21 -5.86 -7.20 15.79
C TYR A 21 -6.35 -5.88 16.39
N LYS A 22 -5.96 -5.65 17.64
CA LYS A 22 -6.01 -4.29 18.23
C LYS A 22 -4.68 -3.61 17.94
N SER A 23 -4.73 -2.43 17.31
CA SER A 23 -3.53 -1.62 17.09
C SER A 23 -2.94 -1.19 18.43
N ILE A 24 -1.61 -1.25 18.53
CA ILE A 24 -0.84 -0.80 19.71
C ILE A 24 -0.77 0.74 19.77
N ASN A 25 -1.12 1.44 18.69
CA ASN A 25 -1.00 2.90 18.61
C ASN A 25 -1.98 3.66 19.53
N LYS A 26 -1.59 4.88 19.91
CA LYS A 26 -2.36 5.83 20.76
C LYS A 26 -3.82 6.04 20.28
N ASN A 27 -4.09 5.85 18.99
CA ASN A 27 -5.41 6.05 18.39
C ASN A 27 -6.36 4.84 18.49
N LYS A 28 -5.96 3.73 19.15
CA LYS A 28 -6.78 2.52 19.42
C LYS A 28 -7.64 2.06 18.23
N LYS A 29 -7.04 1.93 17.04
CA LYS A 29 -7.74 1.36 15.87
C LYS A 29 -7.83 -0.16 15.94
N LEU A 30 -8.87 -0.72 15.36
CA LEU A 30 -8.95 -2.13 15.00
C LEU A 30 -8.38 -2.31 13.60
N ILE A 31 -7.58 -3.37 13.45
CA ILE A 31 -6.98 -3.76 12.18
C ILE A 31 -7.54 -5.14 11.85
N ALA A 32 -7.97 -5.35 10.61
CA ALA A 32 -8.43 -6.64 10.16
C ALA A 32 -7.79 -7.03 8.83
N PHE A 33 -7.52 -8.32 8.69
CA PHE A 33 -6.94 -8.91 7.49
C PHE A 33 -7.86 -9.95 6.90
N SER A 34 -7.95 -9.99 5.57
CA SER A 34 -8.53 -11.12 4.84
C SER A 34 -7.50 -11.65 3.84
N LEU A 35 -7.54 -12.96 3.59
CA LEU A 35 -6.63 -13.64 2.67
C LEU A 35 -7.40 -14.27 1.53
N LEU A 36 -6.83 -14.19 0.33
CA LEU A 36 -7.39 -14.77 -0.88
C LEU A 36 -6.35 -15.64 -1.59
N LYS A 37 -6.78 -16.79 -2.10
CA LYS A 37 -6.02 -17.54 -3.09
C LYS A 37 -6.33 -16.96 -4.46
N VAL A 38 -5.27 -16.67 -5.23
CA VAL A 38 -5.40 -16.00 -6.53
C VAL A 38 -4.81 -16.87 -7.63
N LYS A 39 -5.59 -17.16 -8.68
CA LYS A 39 -5.07 -17.87 -9.87
C LYS A 39 -4.24 -16.96 -10.76
N SER A 40 -4.66 -15.71 -10.90
CA SER A 40 -3.99 -14.71 -11.75
C SER A 40 -3.99 -13.33 -11.10
N LEU A 41 -2.80 -12.78 -10.85
CA LEU A 41 -2.65 -11.46 -10.20
C LEU A 41 -3.18 -10.32 -11.07
N HIS A 42 -2.89 -10.32 -12.39
CA HIS A 42 -3.27 -9.23 -13.28
C HIS A 42 -4.78 -8.96 -13.29
N LYS A 43 -5.62 -10.00 -13.13
CA LYS A 43 -7.09 -9.87 -13.15
C LYS A 43 -7.66 -9.16 -11.93
N VAL A 44 -6.86 -9.01 -10.88
CA VAL A 44 -7.32 -8.59 -9.55
C VAL A 44 -6.60 -7.31 -9.13
N LEU A 45 -5.40 -7.07 -9.63
CA LEU A 45 -4.54 -5.96 -9.23
C LEU A 45 -5.23 -4.60 -9.43
N GLN A 46 -5.86 -4.39 -10.58
CA GLN A 46 -6.62 -3.15 -10.86
C GLN A 46 -7.73 -2.89 -9.83
N LYS A 47 -8.55 -3.90 -9.51
CA LYS A 47 -9.61 -3.76 -8.51
C LYS A 47 -9.04 -3.38 -7.14
N LEU A 48 -7.90 -3.95 -6.77
CA LEU A 48 -7.26 -3.63 -5.50
C LEU A 48 -6.68 -2.21 -5.46
N PHE A 49 -6.17 -1.71 -6.59
CA PHE A 49 -5.75 -0.32 -6.71
C PHE A 49 -6.93 0.66 -6.60
N ASP A 50 -8.08 0.31 -7.15
CA ASP A 50 -9.32 1.09 -6.99
C ASP A 50 -9.77 1.09 -5.52
N LEU A 51 -9.77 -0.07 -4.86
CA LEU A 51 -10.09 -0.20 -3.44
C LEU A 51 -9.14 0.61 -2.55
N LEU A 52 -7.84 0.64 -2.85
CA LEU A 52 -6.86 1.48 -2.16
C LEU A 52 -7.14 2.97 -2.38
N SER A 53 -7.41 3.35 -3.61
CA SER A 53 -7.59 4.76 -4.02
C SER A 53 -8.93 5.34 -3.54
N ASN A 54 -9.85 4.48 -3.11
CA ASN A 54 -11.12 4.82 -2.47
C ASN A 54 -11.09 4.61 -0.93
N ASP A 55 -9.90 4.43 -0.35
CA ASP A 55 -9.68 4.23 1.10
C ASP A 55 -10.50 3.07 1.72
N MET A 56 -10.96 2.11 0.91
CA MET A 56 -11.71 0.93 1.39
C MET A 56 -10.80 -0.09 2.07
N ILE A 57 -9.54 -0.15 1.63
CA ILE A 57 -8.46 -0.92 2.25
C ILE A 57 -7.28 0.01 2.52
N SER A 58 -6.54 -0.25 3.59
CA SER A 58 -5.38 0.57 3.98
C SER A 58 -4.12 0.19 3.20
N TYR A 59 -3.96 -1.10 2.91
CA TYR A 59 -2.92 -1.65 2.05
C TYR A 59 -3.33 -3.04 1.58
N PHE A 60 -2.65 -3.57 0.56
CA PHE A 60 -2.68 -5.00 0.26
C PHE A 60 -1.28 -5.53 -0.02
N SER A 61 -1.14 -6.85 -0.03
CA SER A 61 0.12 -7.52 -0.29
C SER A 61 -0.09 -8.79 -1.06
N PHE A 62 0.83 -9.06 -1.96
CA PHE A 62 0.90 -10.29 -2.71
C PHE A 62 2.11 -11.10 -2.25
N GLN A 63 1.85 -12.32 -1.79
CA GLN A 63 2.86 -13.29 -1.37
C GLN A 63 2.94 -14.39 -2.43
N ILE A 64 4.14 -14.53 -3.01
CA ILE A 64 4.50 -15.69 -3.83
C ILE A 64 5.22 -16.66 -2.92
N ASP A 65 4.56 -17.76 -2.62
CA ASP A 65 5.21 -18.94 -2.06
C ASP A 65 5.65 -19.81 -3.24
N ILE A 66 6.95 -20.09 -3.33
CA ILE A 66 7.55 -20.81 -4.47
C ILE A 66 6.88 -22.17 -4.69
N TYR A 67 6.39 -22.80 -3.62
CA TYR A 67 5.83 -24.16 -3.69
C TYR A 67 4.32 -24.21 -3.47
N GLN A 68 3.65 -23.07 -3.31
CA GLN A 68 2.22 -23.02 -2.99
C GLN A 68 1.45 -22.00 -3.84
N ALA A 69 0.15 -21.90 -3.57
CA ALA A 69 -0.71 -20.92 -4.20
C ALA A 69 -0.24 -19.49 -3.88
N LYS A 70 -0.45 -18.61 -4.85
CA LYS A 70 -0.30 -17.17 -4.71
C LYS A 70 -1.35 -16.63 -3.73
N ILE A 71 -0.89 -16.04 -2.64
CA ILE A 71 -1.75 -15.51 -1.58
C ILE A 71 -1.79 -13.99 -1.66
N LEU A 72 -2.99 -13.45 -1.66
CA LEU A 72 -3.23 -12.03 -1.50
C LEU A 72 -3.74 -11.77 -0.08
N LEU A 73 -3.21 -10.74 0.56
CA LEU A 73 -3.68 -10.23 1.83
C LEU A 73 -4.12 -8.78 1.63
N PHE A 74 -5.25 -8.37 2.17
CA PHE A 74 -5.58 -6.95 2.29
C PHE A 74 -5.93 -6.58 3.73
N CYS A 75 -5.69 -5.32 4.06
CA CYS A 75 -5.89 -4.76 5.38
C CYS A 75 -7.02 -3.72 5.38
N ILE A 76 -7.91 -3.81 6.36
CA ILE A 76 -8.92 -2.80 6.66
C ILE A 76 -8.66 -2.26 8.06
N GLU A 77 -8.58 -0.93 8.18
CA GLU A 77 -8.48 -0.26 9.47
C GLU A 77 -9.77 0.51 9.79
N SER A 78 -10.29 0.38 11.01
CA SER A 78 -11.37 1.23 11.49
C SER A 78 -11.35 1.37 13.01
N ILE A 79 -12.15 2.29 13.55
CA ILE A 79 -12.28 2.49 15.00
C ILE A 79 -13.22 1.42 15.59
N ASN A 80 -14.17 0.90 14.81
CA ASN A 80 -15.12 -0.10 15.26
C ASN A 80 -15.13 -1.34 14.35
N ARG A 81 -15.56 -2.50 14.89
CA ARG A 81 -15.61 -3.78 14.17
C ARG A 81 -16.73 -3.82 13.12
N ALA A 82 -17.85 -3.14 13.36
CA ALA A 82 -19.00 -3.15 12.46
C ALA A 82 -18.68 -2.50 11.10
N ASN A 83 -17.95 -1.39 11.09
CA ASN A 83 -17.50 -0.71 9.88
C ASN A 83 -16.55 -1.61 9.09
N ILE A 84 -15.62 -2.30 9.77
CA ILE A 84 -14.75 -3.29 9.11
C ILE A 84 -15.58 -4.37 8.43
N LYS A 85 -16.56 -4.96 9.13
CA LYS A 85 -17.44 -5.99 8.53
C LYS A 85 -18.23 -5.46 7.33
N ASN A 86 -18.75 -4.24 7.41
CA ASN A 86 -19.50 -3.64 6.31
C ASN A 86 -18.61 -3.36 5.09
N LEU A 87 -17.43 -2.75 5.29
CA LEU A 87 -16.44 -2.54 4.23
C LEU A 87 -16.01 -3.87 3.61
N PHE A 88 -15.71 -4.87 4.44
CA PHE A 88 -15.37 -6.20 3.96
C PHE A 88 -16.47 -6.82 3.10
N ARG A 89 -17.74 -6.66 3.47
CA ARG A 89 -18.88 -7.15 2.67
C ARG A 89 -18.94 -6.47 1.29
N ILE A 90 -18.66 -5.17 1.22
CA ILE A 90 -18.62 -4.42 -0.04
C ILE A 90 -17.45 -4.92 -0.90
N ILE A 91 -16.24 -4.98 -0.33
CA ILE A 91 -15.03 -5.51 -1.00
C ILE A 91 -15.26 -6.93 -1.51
N LYS A 92 -15.82 -7.81 -0.67
CA LYS A 92 -16.16 -9.19 -1.02
C LYS A 92 -17.07 -9.25 -2.24
N LYS A 93 -18.10 -8.41 -2.32
CA LYS A 93 -18.99 -8.32 -3.48
C LYS A 93 -18.25 -7.87 -4.74
N GLU A 94 -17.37 -6.88 -4.63
CA GLU A 94 -16.58 -6.38 -5.76
C GLU A 94 -15.56 -7.40 -6.28
N LEU A 95 -14.97 -8.20 -5.38
CA LEU A 95 -13.98 -9.22 -5.71
C LEU A 95 -14.60 -10.53 -6.23
N ILE A 96 -15.70 -11.03 -5.63
CA ILE A 96 -16.33 -12.33 -5.97
C ILE A 96 -16.93 -12.36 -7.37
N SER A 97 -17.24 -11.20 -7.99
CA SER A 97 -17.62 -11.15 -9.41
C SER A 97 -16.56 -11.74 -10.36
N ASN A 98 -15.37 -12.10 -9.86
CA ASN A 98 -14.26 -12.68 -10.59
C ASN A 98 -14.00 -14.14 -10.14
N ASN A 99 -14.30 -15.14 -10.98
CA ASN A 99 -14.11 -16.58 -10.72
C ASN A 99 -12.62 -17.03 -10.52
N SER A 100 -11.69 -16.08 -10.41
CA SER A 100 -10.25 -16.33 -10.25
C SER A 100 -9.74 -16.23 -8.81
N LEU A 101 -10.66 -16.01 -7.87
CA LEU A 101 -10.39 -15.73 -6.46
C LEU A 101 -11.18 -16.64 -5.52
N GLU A 102 -10.54 -17.07 -4.45
CA GLU A 102 -11.17 -17.77 -3.33
C GLU A 102 -10.80 -17.00 -2.05
N ILE A 103 -11.81 -16.51 -1.32
CA ILE A 103 -11.61 -15.91 0.00
C ILE A 103 -11.49 -17.02 1.03
N LEU A 104 -10.42 -16.99 1.82
CA LEU A 104 -10.17 -17.98 2.86
C LEU A 104 -10.97 -17.65 4.13
N ASN A 105 -11.37 -18.69 4.85
CA ASN A 105 -12.12 -18.58 6.09
C ASN A 105 -11.64 -19.57 7.16
N GLY A 106 -11.97 -19.27 8.42
CA GLY A 106 -11.74 -20.14 9.58
C GLY A 106 -10.30 -20.68 9.65
N ASN A 107 -10.18 -22.00 9.77
CA ASN A 107 -8.88 -22.67 9.91
C ASN A 107 -7.97 -22.52 8.68
N GLU A 108 -8.55 -22.49 7.47
CA GLU A 108 -7.78 -22.33 6.24
C GLU A 108 -7.20 -20.91 6.16
N LEU A 109 -7.96 -19.90 6.58
CA LEU A 109 -7.49 -18.52 6.73
C LEU A 109 -6.32 -18.44 7.73
N GLU A 110 -6.49 -19.03 8.92
CA GLU A 110 -5.44 -19.04 9.94
C GLU A 110 -4.14 -19.66 9.43
N LYS A 111 -4.27 -20.86 8.86
CA LYS A 111 -3.15 -21.64 8.33
C LYS A 111 -2.35 -20.84 7.30
N HIS A 112 -3.01 -20.20 6.34
CA HIS A 112 -2.34 -19.39 5.32
C HIS A 112 -1.79 -18.09 5.89
N TYR A 113 -2.45 -17.53 6.90
CA TYR A 113 -1.96 -16.34 7.58
C TYR A 113 -0.65 -16.60 8.31
N ILE A 114 -0.54 -17.66 9.11
CA ILE A 114 0.72 -17.97 9.80
C ILE A 114 1.79 -18.56 8.87
N ASN A 115 1.40 -19.11 7.71
CA ASN A 115 2.34 -19.80 6.81
C ASN A 115 3.50 -18.92 6.34
N ILE A 116 3.43 -17.58 6.36
CA ILE A 116 4.62 -16.74 6.06
C ILE A 116 5.81 -17.03 6.98
N LEU A 117 5.55 -17.59 8.16
CA LEU A 117 6.54 -17.97 9.17
C LEU A 117 6.91 -19.46 9.16
N ASP A 118 6.20 -20.29 8.38
CA ASP A 118 6.14 -21.77 8.35
C ASP A 118 4.81 -22.32 8.89
N TYR A 119 4.05 -23.03 8.05
CA TYR A 119 2.76 -23.65 8.40
C TYR A 119 2.85 -24.72 9.51
N THR A 120 4.04 -25.24 9.80
CA THR A 120 4.27 -26.24 10.86
C THR A 120 4.43 -25.61 12.25
N ILE A 121 4.51 -24.29 12.33
CA ILE A 121 4.67 -23.58 13.60
C ILE A 121 3.30 -23.45 14.26
N LYS A 122 3.18 -24.05 15.45
CA LYS A 122 1.98 -23.96 16.28
C LYS A 122 1.87 -22.58 16.94
N PRO A 123 0.66 -22.12 17.29
CA PRO A 123 0.47 -20.81 17.89
C PRO A 123 1.19 -20.55 19.23
N ASP A 124 1.60 -21.60 19.92
CA ASP A 124 2.33 -21.56 21.18
C ASP A 124 3.87 -21.50 21.03
N ALA A 125 4.37 -21.42 19.79
CA ALA A 125 5.80 -21.32 19.51
C ALA A 125 6.43 -20.10 20.17
N ARG A 126 7.65 -20.29 20.69
CA ARG A 126 8.43 -19.25 21.34
C ARG A 126 9.29 -18.54 20.31
N LEU A 127 9.26 -17.22 20.33
CA LEU A 127 10.18 -16.39 19.56
C LEU A 127 11.43 -16.10 20.38
N LYS A 128 12.59 -16.37 19.80
CA LYS A 128 13.89 -15.99 20.33
C LYS A 128 14.65 -15.17 19.29
N LYS A 129 15.38 -14.17 19.78
CA LYS A 129 16.43 -13.50 19.01
C LYS A 129 17.73 -14.22 19.34
N ASN A 130 18.44 -14.67 18.32
CA ASN A 130 19.80 -15.19 18.48
C ASN A 130 20.82 -14.08 18.16
N ASN A 131 22.06 -14.27 18.63
CA ASN A 131 23.17 -13.33 18.46
C ASN A 131 23.51 -13.05 16.97
N GLU A 132 22.97 -13.84 16.04
CA GLU A 132 23.22 -13.77 14.59
C GLU A 132 22.20 -12.93 13.79
N LYS A 133 21.47 -12.03 14.45
CA LYS A 133 20.55 -11.09 13.77
C LYS A 133 19.42 -11.82 13.01
N THR A 134 18.96 -12.94 13.55
CA THR A 134 17.87 -13.77 13.02
C THR A 134 16.77 -13.95 14.05
N LEU A 135 15.53 -14.06 13.58
CA LEU A 135 14.41 -14.50 14.40
C LEU A 135 14.33 -16.02 14.33
N THR A 136 14.28 -16.66 15.49
CA THR A 136 14.10 -18.11 15.60
C THR A 136 12.75 -18.38 16.25
N LEU A 137 11.92 -19.15 15.54
CA LEU A 137 10.68 -19.67 16.08
C LEU A 137 10.91 -21.12 16.49
N GLU A 138 10.70 -21.40 17.78
CA GLU A 138 10.91 -22.72 18.36
C GLU A 138 9.61 -23.25 18.97
N ASN A 139 9.25 -24.48 18.62
CA ASN A 139 8.37 -25.31 19.44
C ASN A 139 9.16 -26.54 19.93
N ASN A 140 8.53 -27.43 20.70
CA ASN A 140 9.23 -28.58 21.28
C ASN A 140 9.83 -29.55 20.24
N GLU A 141 9.43 -29.46 18.98
CA GLU A 141 9.78 -30.42 17.91
C GLU A 141 10.62 -29.80 16.78
N LYS A 142 10.60 -28.47 16.63
CA LYS A 142 11.18 -27.78 15.47
C LYS A 142 11.66 -26.38 15.81
N SER A 143 12.77 -26.00 15.17
CA SER A 143 13.32 -24.64 15.17
C SER A 143 13.41 -24.14 13.74
N VAL A 144 12.81 -22.99 13.46
CA VAL A 144 12.84 -22.33 12.15
C VAL A 144 13.50 -20.97 12.29
N LYS A 145 14.61 -20.76 11.58
CA LYS A 145 15.25 -19.43 11.48
C LYS A 145 14.63 -18.65 10.32
N ILE A 146 14.29 -17.39 10.58
CA ILE A 146 13.76 -16.45 9.60
C ILE A 146 14.83 -15.42 9.27
N LYS A 147 15.15 -15.28 7.97
CA LYS A 147 15.95 -14.15 7.45
C LYS A 147 15.08 -13.30 6.53
N TYR A 148 15.26 -11.99 6.63
CA TYR A 148 14.61 -10.99 5.79
C TYR A 148 15.63 -10.34 4.87
N PHE A 149 15.24 -10.16 3.63
CA PHE A 149 16.03 -9.47 2.62
C PHE A 149 15.18 -8.41 1.93
N LYS A 150 15.72 -7.20 1.83
CA LYS A 150 15.16 -6.19 0.95
C LYS A 150 15.51 -6.54 -0.50
N LEU A 151 14.55 -6.35 -1.40
CA LEU A 151 14.76 -6.51 -2.85
C LEU A 151 14.97 -5.14 -3.49
N ASN A 152 16.15 -4.93 -4.06
CA ASN A 152 16.45 -3.74 -4.85
C ASN A 152 16.08 -3.93 -6.33
N LEU A 153 14.99 -3.29 -6.75
CA LEU A 153 14.43 -3.48 -8.09
C LEU A 153 14.86 -2.42 -9.12
N THR A 154 15.64 -1.41 -8.73
CA THR A 154 15.91 -0.23 -9.57
C THR A 154 16.64 -0.55 -10.87
N SER A 155 17.57 -1.49 -10.82
CA SER A 155 18.51 -1.74 -11.92
C SER A 155 18.25 -3.06 -12.64
N ILE A 156 17.04 -3.62 -12.53
CA ILE A 156 16.69 -4.86 -13.22
C ILE A 156 16.32 -4.56 -14.67
N PRO A 157 17.08 -5.07 -15.67
CA PRO A 157 16.88 -4.71 -17.07
C PRO A 157 15.61 -5.32 -17.67
N GLN A 158 15.27 -6.57 -17.35
CA GLN A 158 14.07 -7.26 -17.84
C GLN A 158 13.03 -7.40 -16.73
N LYS A 159 12.28 -6.32 -16.47
CA LYS A 159 11.31 -6.24 -15.36
C LYS A 159 10.18 -7.28 -15.48
N GLU A 160 9.62 -7.46 -16.68
CA GLU A 160 8.48 -8.36 -16.95
C GLU A 160 8.78 -9.83 -16.64
N SER A 161 10.01 -10.28 -16.88
CA SER A 161 10.42 -11.68 -16.65
C SER A 161 10.97 -11.91 -15.24
N PHE A 162 11.27 -10.84 -14.48
CA PHE A 162 11.98 -10.94 -13.21
C PHE A 162 11.29 -11.87 -12.21
N ILE A 163 9.99 -11.73 -11.98
CA ILE A 163 9.28 -12.53 -10.96
C ILE A 163 9.41 -14.02 -11.29
N THR A 164 9.21 -14.38 -12.56
CA THR A 164 9.32 -15.76 -13.04
C THR A 164 10.75 -16.27 -12.92
N SER A 165 11.73 -15.52 -13.40
CA SER A 165 13.16 -15.89 -13.37
C SER A 165 13.67 -16.02 -11.93
N PHE A 166 13.32 -15.07 -11.07
CA PHE A 166 13.73 -15.07 -9.67
C PHE A 166 13.09 -16.23 -8.89
N THR A 167 11.82 -16.54 -9.16
CA THR A 167 11.17 -17.73 -8.57
C THR A 167 11.89 -19.02 -8.97
N LYS A 168 12.24 -19.19 -10.26
CA LYS A 168 13.03 -20.34 -10.73
C LYS A 168 14.41 -20.44 -10.07
N ILE A 169 15.08 -19.31 -9.85
CA ILE A 169 16.34 -19.29 -9.11
C ILE A 169 16.10 -19.83 -7.70
N LEU A 170 15.09 -19.34 -6.98
CA LEU A 170 14.78 -19.82 -5.63
C LEU A 170 14.45 -21.32 -5.60
N GLU A 171 13.75 -21.84 -6.61
CA GLU A 171 13.49 -23.28 -6.79
C GLU A 171 14.78 -24.09 -6.97
N ASN A 172 15.68 -23.63 -7.84
CA ASN A 172 16.95 -24.30 -8.13
C ASN A 172 17.84 -24.42 -6.89
N PHE A 173 17.88 -23.37 -6.05
CA PHE A 173 18.59 -23.41 -4.77
C PHE A 173 17.82 -24.16 -3.66
N LYS A 174 16.60 -24.65 -3.96
CA LYS A 174 15.70 -25.32 -3.02
C LYS A 174 15.44 -24.47 -1.78
N MET A 175 15.24 -23.16 -1.99
CA MET A 175 15.02 -22.20 -0.91
C MET A 175 13.56 -22.20 -0.49
N ARG A 176 13.31 -22.42 0.80
CA ARG A 176 11.99 -22.20 1.41
C ARG A 176 11.78 -20.70 1.58
N ALA A 177 11.39 -20.02 0.52
CA ALA A 177 11.31 -18.57 0.51
C ALA A 177 9.95 -18.04 0.03
N ARG A 178 9.67 -16.80 0.44
CA ARG A 178 8.44 -16.09 0.14
C ARG A 178 8.78 -14.70 -0.33
N ILE A 179 8.38 -14.39 -1.56
CA ILE A 179 8.51 -13.04 -2.12
C ILE A 179 7.24 -12.30 -1.76
N VAL A 180 7.36 -11.10 -1.20
CA VAL A 180 6.21 -10.26 -0.86
C VAL A 180 6.32 -8.92 -1.56
N PHE A 181 5.23 -8.52 -2.20
CA PHE A 181 5.01 -7.18 -2.73
C PHE A 181 3.89 -6.52 -1.95
N ASN A 182 4.19 -5.47 -1.19
CA ASN A 182 3.23 -4.72 -0.38
C ASN A 182 2.91 -3.40 -1.07
N PHE A 183 1.62 -3.08 -1.27
CA PHE A 183 1.15 -1.87 -1.96
C PHE A 183 0.33 -1.00 -1.01
N LYS A 184 0.60 0.31 -1.01
CA LYS A 184 -0.15 1.30 -0.24
C LYS A 184 -0.22 2.64 -0.98
N ILE A 185 -1.11 3.52 -0.54
CA ILE A 185 -1.15 4.91 -0.99
C ILE A 185 -0.23 5.76 -0.10
N ASN A 186 0.67 6.52 -0.72
CA ASN A 186 1.53 7.46 0.00
C ASN A 186 0.80 8.78 0.31
N LYS A 187 1.51 9.69 0.98
CA LYS A 187 0.99 11.03 1.33
C LYS A 187 0.61 11.89 0.11
N ASN A 188 1.21 11.61 -1.05
CA ASN A 188 0.96 12.31 -2.31
C ASN A 188 -0.12 11.62 -3.18
N TYR A 189 -0.88 10.67 -2.60
CA TYR A 189 -1.90 9.90 -3.31
C TYR A 189 -1.35 9.07 -4.49
N GLN A 190 -0.10 8.63 -4.38
CA GLN A 190 0.53 7.74 -5.34
C GLN A 190 0.55 6.33 -4.78
N ILE A 191 0.33 5.35 -5.65
CA ILE A 191 0.55 3.95 -5.32
C ILE A 191 2.05 3.74 -5.22
N ILE A 192 2.48 3.32 -4.04
CA ILE A 192 3.85 2.92 -3.78
C ILE A 192 3.86 1.46 -3.35
N PHE A 193 4.97 0.79 -3.58
CA PHE A 193 5.12 -0.59 -3.15
C PHE A 193 6.51 -0.90 -2.61
N ALA A 194 6.57 -1.85 -1.68
CA ALA A 194 7.80 -2.42 -1.19
C ALA A 194 7.89 -3.88 -1.65
N ALA A 195 9.10 -4.33 -1.97
CA ALA A 195 9.39 -5.71 -2.31
C ALA A 195 10.43 -6.27 -1.35
N TYR A 196 10.19 -7.46 -0.83
CA TYR A 196 11.12 -8.14 0.06
C TYR A 196 10.99 -9.65 -0.03
N LEU A 197 12.02 -10.35 0.43
CA LEU A 197 12.12 -11.79 0.45
C LEU A 197 12.29 -12.27 1.90
N ILE A 198 11.48 -13.23 2.30
CA ILE A 198 11.65 -13.96 3.55
C ILE A 198 12.16 -15.36 3.21
N ILE A 199 13.27 -15.77 3.82
CA ILE A 199 13.79 -17.13 3.71
C ILE A 199 13.68 -17.83 5.06
N LEU A 200 13.09 -19.02 5.05
CA LEU A 200 13.09 -19.93 6.18
C LEU A 200 14.25 -20.90 6.05
N ILE A 201 14.97 -21.08 7.15
CA ILE A 201 16.26 -21.74 7.12
C ILE A 201 16.29 -22.87 8.11
N ASP A 202 16.71 -24.01 7.58
CA ASP A 202 17.12 -25.15 8.38
C ASP A 202 18.68 -25.22 8.50
N LYS A 203 19.46 -24.62 7.56
CA LYS A 203 20.96 -24.59 7.56
C LYS A 203 21.57 -23.27 7.04
N GLU A 204 22.52 -22.67 7.77
CA GLU A 204 23.17 -21.35 7.48
C GLU A 204 23.91 -21.28 6.14
N GLU A 205 24.74 -22.28 5.82
CA GLU A 205 25.73 -22.24 4.73
C GLU A 205 25.11 -22.03 3.34
N LYS A 206 23.91 -22.56 3.12
CA LYS A 206 23.18 -22.41 1.85
C LYS A 206 22.88 -20.95 1.51
N ILE A 207 22.69 -20.09 2.51
CA ILE A 207 22.28 -18.70 2.27
C ILE A 207 23.42 -17.82 1.80
N SER A 208 24.61 -17.97 2.38
CA SER A 208 25.74 -17.12 2.00
C SER A 208 26.10 -17.30 0.52
N ASN A 209 26.11 -18.55 0.05
CA ASN A 209 26.35 -18.87 -1.36
C ASN A 209 25.20 -18.34 -2.24
N PHE A 210 23.95 -18.58 -1.85
CA PHE A 210 22.78 -18.07 -2.56
C PHE A 210 22.80 -16.54 -2.75
N LEU A 211 23.08 -15.77 -1.70
CA LEU A 211 23.12 -14.30 -1.80
C LEU A 211 24.20 -13.83 -2.77
N LYS A 212 25.38 -14.46 -2.70
CA LYS A 212 26.49 -14.14 -3.59
C LYS A 212 26.14 -14.46 -5.04
N GLU A 213 25.61 -15.65 -5.30
CA GLU A 213 25.26 -16.09 -6.65
C GLU A 213 24.12 -15.27 -7.26
N VAL A 214 23.08 -14.93 -6.49
CA VAL A 214 21.99 -14.07 -6.98
C VAL A 214 22.48 -12.67 -7.31
N ASN A 215 23.22 -12.02 -6.41
CA ASN A 215 23.69 -10.66 -6.66
C ASN A 215 24.68 -10.62 -7.84
N ASN A 216 25.49 -11.66 -8.01
CA ASN A 216 26.36 -11.81 -9.18
C ASN A 216 25.56 -11.99 -10.47
N PHE A 217 24.53 -12.85 -10.47
CA PHE A 217 23.72 -13.11 -11.66
C PHE A 217 23.02 -11.85 -12.19
N TYR A 218 22.54 -10.99 -11.29
CA TYR A 218 21.91 -9.72 -11.65
C TYR A 218 22.90 -8.56 -11.79
N GLU A 219 24.20 -8.81 -11.63
CA GLU A 219 25.29 -7.83 -11.66
C GLU A 219 25.01 -6.58 -10.80
N ASN A 220 24.28 -6.76 -9.70
CA ASN A 220 23.82 -5.69 -8.82
C ASN A 220 23.49 -6.25 -7.43
N LEU A 221 23.47 -5.37 -6.43
CA LEU A 221 23.00 -5.68 -5.09
C LEU A 221 21.46 -5.78 -5.07
N LEU A 222 20.93 -6.88 -5.62
CA LEU A 222 19.49 -7.19 -5.63
C LEU A 222 18.99 -7.53 -4.22
N LEU A 223 19.72 -8.37 -3.48
CA LEU A 223 19.37 -8.78 -2.13
C LEU A 223 20.31 -8.12 -1.11
N SER A 224 19.75 -7.28 -0.25
CA SER A 224 20.42 -6.81 0.97
C SER A 224 19.81 -7.48 2.20
N ARG A 225 20.67 -8.04 3.06
CA ARG A 225 20.23 -8.66 4.31
C ARG A 225 19.94 -7.58 5.33
N GLU A 226 18.80 -7.72 6.00
CA GLU A 226 18.41 -6.83 7.08
C GLU A 226 18.36 -7.58 8.40
N GLU A 227 18.65 -6.87 9.48
CA GLU A 227 18.57 -7.43 10.83
C GLU A 227 17.14 -7.40 11.33
N LEU A 228 16.71 -8.49 11.96
CA LEU A 228 15.39 -8.57 12.56
C LEU A 228 15.45 -8.46 14.08
N ASN A 229 14.52 -7.69 14.63
CA ASN A 229 14.14 -7.60 16.03
C ASN A 229 12.83 -8.34 16.29
N LEU A 230 12.53 -8.62 17.56
CA LEU A 230 11.32 -9.37 17.94
C LEU A 230 10.03 -8.67 17.49
N GLU A 231 10.03 -7.33 17.50
CA GLU A 231 8.90 -6.50 17.07
C GLU A 231 8.61 -6.61 15.57
N ASP A 232 9.61 -6.93 14.76
CA ASP A 232 9.49 -7.05 13.30
C ASP A 232 8.60 -8.22 12.87
N LEU A 233 8.39 -9.18 13.77
CA LEU A 233 7.53 -10.32 13.50
C LEU A 233 6.09 -9.91 13.21
N ALA A 234 5.59 -8.87 13.88
CA ALA A 234 4.25 -8.34 13.60
C ALA A 234 4.17 -7.79 12.18
N TYR A 235 5.19 -7.05 11.73
CA TYR A 235 5.27 -6.55 10.36
C TYR A 235 5.28 -7.69 9.35
N ILE A 236 6.08 -8.74 9.61
CA ILE A 236 6.12 -9.93 8.75
C ILE A 236 4.75 -10.61 8.67
N LEU A 237 4.08 -10.85 9.81
CA LEU A 237 2.73 -11.43 9.84
C LEU A 237 1.71 -10.54 9.10
N TRP A 238 1.86 -9.23 9.21
CA TRP A 238 0.98 -8.26 8.55
C TRP A 238 1.34 -8.07 7.07
N ARG A 239 2.41 -8.72 6.57
CA ARG A 239 2.96 -8.52 5.22
C ARG A 239 3.33 -7.05 4.96
N LEU A 240 3.74 -6.35 6.01
CA LEU A 240 4.34 -5.03 5.93
C LEU A 240 5.87 -5.18 5.82
N PRO A 241 6.54 -4.29 5.07
CA PRO A 241 7.99 -4.29 5.05
C PRO A 241 8.52 -3.87 6.42
N VAL A 242 9.60 -4.50 6.85
CA VAL A 242 10.31 -4.14 8.10
C VAL A 242 11.04 -2.80 7.96
N ILE A 243 11.40 -2.45 6.72
CA ILE A 243 12.10 -1.20 6.39
C ILE A 243 11.20 -0.36 5.48
N ASP A 244 11.11 0.93 5.77
CA ASP A 244 10.36 1.91 4.98
C ASP A 244 11.10 2.25 3.67
N SER A 245 11.21 1.25 2.79
CA SER A 245 11.80 1.36 1.45
C SER A 245 10.75 1.06 0.41
N TYR A 246 10.23 2.13 -0.19
CA TYR A 246 9.16 2.05 -1.16
C TYR A 246 9.59 2.60 -2.52
N TYR A 247 9.07 1.96 -3.57
CA TYR A 247 9.17 2.39 -4.95
C TYR A 247 7.85 3.00 -5.39
N ASN A 248 7.90 3.94 -6.33
CA ASN A 248 6.72 4.36 -7.05
C ASN A 248 6.27 3.20 -7.96
N PHE A 249 4.99 2.83 -7.89
CA PHE A 249 4.46 1.74 -8.72
C PHE A 249 4.64 2.02 -10.22
N ASN A 250 4.47 3.27 -10.65
CA ASN A 250 4.55 3.62 -12.07
C ASN A 250 5.94 3.37 -12.67
N ASP A 251 7.00 3.46 -11.86
CA ASP A 251 8.39 3.25 -12.34
C ASP A 251 8.70 1.75 -12.57
N LEU A 252 7.88 0.87 -11.98
CA LEU A 252 8.12 -0.58 -11.91
C LEU A 252 6.84 -1.38 -12.20
N SER A 253 5.83 -0.79 -12.84
CA SER A 253 4.57 -1.47 -13.18
C SER A 253 4.79 -2.66 -14.11
N ALA A 254 5.81 -2.57 -14.97
CA ALA A 254 6.24 -3.64 -15.89
C ALA A 254 6.53 -4.98 -15.17
N PHE A 255 6.91 -4.99 -13.89
CA PHE A 255 7.11 -6.25 -13.15
C PHE A 255 5.84 -7.08 -13.01
N PHE A 256 4.66 -6.45 -13.12
CA PHE A 256 3.38 -7.09 -12.88
C PHE A 256 2.63 -7.41 -14.18
N ASN A 257 3.27 -7.18 -15.34
CA ASN A 257 2.63 -7.20 -16.66
C ASN A 257 1.30 -6.45 -16.64
N ASP A 258 1.31 -5.34 -15.92
CA ASP A 258 0.14 -4.53 -15.70
C ASP A 258 0.33 -3.24 -16.49
N ASP A 259 -0.46 -3.10 -17.56
CA ASP A 259 -0.68 -1.85 -18.28
C ASP A 259 -1.53 -0.88 -17.46
N TYR A 260 -1.58 -1.05 -16.13
CA TYR A 260 -1.95 0.00 -15.19
C TYR A 260 -0.96 1.16 -15.31
N GLN A 261 -1.02 1.87 -16.45
CA GLN A 261 -1.08 3.32 -16.43
C GLN A 261 -2.21 3.62 -15.48
N SER A 262 -1.83 4.08 -14.29
CA SER A 262 -2.80 4.33 -13.26
C SER A 262 -3.96 5.15 -13.83
N LYS A 263 -5.11 4.49 -14.05
CA LYS A 263 -6.39 5.17 -14.20
C LYS A 263 -6.84 5.73 -12.85
N SER A 264 -6.03 5.63 -11.79
CA SER A 264 -5.85 6.79 -10.92
C SER A 264 -5.26 7.91 -11.78
N ILE A 265 -6.11 8.54 -12.58
CA ILE A 265 -5.78 9.77 -13.24
C ILE A 265 -5.23 10.63 -12.10
N LYS A 266 -3.91 10.93 -12.11
CA LYS A 266 -3.37 11.92 -11.17
C LYS A 266 -4.35 13.08 -11.30
N ILE A 267 -4.94 13.55 -10.20
CA ILE A 267 -5.98 14.60 -10.28
C ILE A 267 -5.51 15.78 -11.16
N SER A 268 -4.19 16.02 -11.15
CA SER A 268 -3.49 16.89 -12.09
C SER A 268 -3.57 16.45 -13.55
N SER A 269 -3.32 15.19 -13.90
CA SER A 269 -3.59 14.66 -15.24
C SER A 269 -5.06 14.82 -15.65
N TYR A 270 -6.03 14.59 -14.75
CA TYR A 270 -7.45 14.72 -15.08
C TYR A 270 -7.78 16.17 -15.45
N LEU A 271 -7.28 17.10 -14.62
CA LEU A 271 -7.40 18.52 -14.87
C LEU A 271 -6.76 18.91 -16.21
N ILE A 272 -5.55 18.42 -16.48
CA ILE A 272 -4.82 18.70 -17.73
C ILE A 272 -5.61 18.20 -18.94
N ASP A 273 -6.11 16.97 -18.89
CA ASP A 273 -6.84 16.36 -19.99
C ASP A 273 -8.16 17.10 -20.21
N LYS A 274 -8.88 17.45 -19.15
CA LYS A 274 -10.08 18.30 -19.25
C LYS A 274 -9.79 19.68 -19.81
N CYS A 275 -8.70 20.32 -19.39
CA CYS A 275 -8.29 21.61 -19.98
C CYS A 275 -7.96 21.47 -21.47
N ARG A 276 -7.25 20.41 -21.88
CA ARG A 276 -6.94 20.14 -23.30
C ARG A 276 -8.19 19.88 -24.13
N GLU A 277 -9.08 18.99 -23.67
CA GLU A 277 -10.35 18.67 -24.30
C GLU A 277 -11.21 19.92 -24.54
N ASN A 278 -11.18 20.87 -23.59
CA ASN A 278 -11.97 22.10 -23.66
C ASN A 278 -11.21 23.31 -24.23
N GLY A 279 -9.97 23.13 -24.72
CA GLY A 279 -9.16 24.22 -25.27
C GLY A 279 -8.82 25.33 -24.26
N ILE A 280 -8.75 25.00 -22.98
CA ILE A 280 -8.47 25.92 -21.88
C ILE A 280 -6.95 26.00 -21.68
N PRO A 281 -6.30 27.17 -21.81
CA PRO A 281 -4.88 27.31 -21.54
C PRO A 281 -4.55 27.06 -20.06
N PHE A 282 -3.48 26.32 -19.82
CA PHE A 282 -3.00 26.02 -18.46
C PHE A 282 -1.47 26.00 -18.41
N LEU A 283 -0.93 26.20 -17.21
CA LEU A 283 0.47 26.10 -16.87
C LEU A 283 0.62 25.16 -15.68
N LYS A 284 1.32 24.04 -15.88
CA LYS A 284 1.69 23.14 -14.78
C LYS A 284 2.87 23.74 -14.03
N ILE A 285 2.64 24.15 -12.78
CA ILE A 285 3.71 24.67 -11.90
C ILE A 285 4.49 23.51 -11.29
N ASN A 286 3.77 22.51 -10.78
CA ASN A 286 4.32 21.24 -10.31
C ASN A 286 3.24 20.14 -10.39
N GLU A 287 3.51 18.93 -9.87
CA GLU A 287 2.57 17.80 -9.91
C GLU A 287 1.22 18.07 -9.21
N ASN A 288 1.19 18.98 -8.23
CA ASN A 288 0.04 19.27 -7.38
C ASN A 288 -0.53 20.68 -7.62
N MET A 289 0.09 21.51 -8.47
CA MET A 289 -0.31 22.89 -8.70
C MET A 289 -0.40 23.20 -10.19
N ILE A 290 -1.59 23.60 -10.64
CA ILE A 290 -1.86 23.93 -12.04
C ILE A 290 -2.60 25.26 -12.10
N LEU A 291 -2.02 26.21 -12.84
CA LEU A 291 -2.62 27.50 -13.10
C LEU A 291 -3.41 27.41 -14.41
N VAL A 292 -4.72 27.63 -14.33
CA VAL A 292 -5.67 27.56 -15.45
C VAL A 292 -6.11 28.97 -15.83
N ASN A 293 -6.12 29.28 -17.12
CA ASN A 293 -6.47 30.60 -17.67
C ASN A 293 -5.70 31.79 -17.07
N LYS A 294 -4.52 31.55 -16.48
CA LYS A 294 -3.74 32.56 -15.71
C LYS A 294 -4.47 33.18 -14.51
N LYS A 295 -5.68 32.71 -14.17
CA LYS A 295 -6.53 33.29 -13.12
C LYS A 295 -6.85 32.31 -11.99
N ILE A 296 -6.98 31.01 -12.30
CA ILE A 296 -7.42 30.01 -11.33
C ILE A 296 -6.26 29.07 -11.01
N LEU A 297 -5.87 29.02 -9.75
CA LEU A 297 -4.82 28.11 -9.28
C LEU A 297 -5.46 26.89 -8.60
N PHE A 298 -5.42 25.76 -9.30
CA PHE A 298 -5.79 24.47 -8.72
C PHE A 298 -4.64 23.91 -7.91
N ILE A 299 -4.95 23.54 -6.66
CA ILE A 299 -4.01 22.98 -5.71
C ILE A 299 -4.61 21.66 -5.24
N MET A 300 -3.96 20.58 -5.62
CA MET A 300 -4.47 19.21 -5.51
C MET A 300 -3.63 18.41 -4.52
N ASN A 301 -4.21 17.34 -3.96
CA ASN A 301 -3.53 16.46 -3.02
C ASN A 301 -2.97 17.19 -1.79
N ILE A 302 -3.67 18.22 -1.33
CA ILE A 302 -3.26 18.98 -0.14
C ILE A 302 -3.43 18.06 1.07
N GLN A 303 -2.31 17.65 1.68
CA GLN A 303 -2.36 17.22 3.07
C GLN A 303 -2.79 18.43 3.90
N ILE A 304 -3.82 18.26 4.73
CA ILE A 304 -4.27 19.33 5.61
C ILE A 304 -3.28 19.47 6.76
N ASP A 305 -2.20 20.16 6.45
CA ASP A 305 -1.41 20.89 7.42
C ASP A 305 -1.88 22.35 7.36
N ILE A 306 -2.42 22.84 8.47
CA ILE A 306 -2.97 24.19 8.58
C ILE A 306 -1.90 25.23 8.25
N ASN A 307 -0.63 25.00 8.64
CA ASN A 307 0.45 25.93 8.36
C ASN A 307 0.78 25.96 6.87
N TYR A 308 0.75 24.79 6.22
CA TYR A 308 0.95 24.70 4.77
C TYR A 308 -0.18 25.40 4.01
N ILE A 309 -1.44 25.14 4.38
CA ILE A 309 -2.61 25.79 3.77
C ILE A 309 -2.53 27.30 3.94
N LYS A 310 -2.23 27.77 5.15
CA LYS A 310 -2.06 29.20 5.42
C LYS A 310 -0.96 29.81 4.54
N SER A 311 0.19 29.14 4.43
CA SER A 311 1.29 29.62 3.58
C SER A 311 0.91 29.73 2.10
N ILE A 312 0.05 28.83 1.62
CA ILE A 312 -0.48 28.88 0.25
C ILE A 312 -1.43 30.06 0.08
N ILE A 313 -2.38 30.22 1.00
CA ILE A 313 -3.35 31.33 0.97
C ILE A 313 -2.60 32.65 1.00
N ASP A 314 -1.70 32.86 1.96
CA ASP A 314 -0.92 34.10 2.12
C ASP A 314 -0.11 34.43 0.85
N LYS A 315 0.40 33.41 0.14
CA LYS A 315 1.24 33.59 -1.05
C LYS A 315 0.45 33.85 -2.34
N PHE A 316 -0.74 33.26 -2.48
CA PHE A 316 -1.42 33.16 -3.78
C PHE A 316 -2.82 33.78 -3.82
N TYR A 317 -3.48 33.97 -2.67
CA TYR A 317 -4.87 34.42 -2.61
C TYR A 317 -5.07 35.80 -3.24
N SER A 318 -4.11 36.71 -3.12
CA SER A 318 -4.18 38.04 -3.74
C SER A 318 -3.97 38.07 -5.27
N LYS A 319 -3.62 36.93 -5.87
CA LYS A 319 -3.22 36.84 -7.29
C LYS A 319 -4.14 35.95 -8.12
N TYR A 320 -4.78 34.97 -7.48
CA TYR A 320 -5.47 33.89 -8.16
C TYR A 320 -6.70 33.45 -7.37
N PHE A 321 -7.75 33.06 -8.08
CA PHE A 321 -8.82 32.26 -7.52
C PHE A 321 -8.27 30.88 -7.15
N LEU A 322 -8.37 30.51 -5.88
CA LEU A 322 -7.81 29.26 -5.37
C LEU A 322 -8.85 28.15 -5.40
N TYR A 323 -8.47 27.01 -5.95
CA TYR A 323 -9.29 25.80 -5.94
C TYR A 323 -8.53 24.69 -5.22
N PHE A 324 -8.94 24.36 -4.01
CA PHE A 324 -8.39 23.25 -3.25
C PHE A 324 -9.15 21.98 -3.58
N VAL A 325 -8.45 20.99 -4.11
CA VAL A 325 -9.02 19.68 -4.42
C VAL A 325 -8.54 18.68 -3.37
N ILE A 326 -9.47 18.23 -2.52
CA ILE A 326 -9.20 17.35 -1.38
C ILE A 326 -9.83 15.99 -1.63
N ILE A 327 -8.99 14.96 -1.63
CA ILE A 327 -9.38 13.62 -2.07
C ILE A 327 -9.88 12.78 -0.91
N LYS A 328 -9.22 12.85 0.25
CA LYS A 328 -9.71 12.19 1.46
C LYS A 328 -10.91 12.92 2.01
N GLU A 329 -12.02 12.21 2.13
CA GLU A 329 -13.25 12.71 2.75
C GLU A 329 -12.99 13.23 4.17
N LYS A 330 -12.24 12.48 4.98
CA LYS A 330 -11.87 12.91 6.32
C LYS A 330 -11.03 14.20 6.34
N GLU A 331 -10.15 14.37 5.36
CA GLU A 331 -9.39 15.61 5.22
C GLU A 331 -10.38 16.74 4.85
N TYR A 332 -11.20 16.55 3.82
CA TYR A 332 -12.21 17.51 3.41
C TYR A 332 -13.10 17.97 4.59
N GLU A 333 -13.60 17.04 5.40
CA GLU A 333 -14.35 17.33 6.62
C GLU A 333 -13.56 18.16 7.63
N ASN A 334 -12.29 17.80 7.90
CA ASN A 334 -11.43 18.57 8.79
C ASN A 334 -11.22 20.01 8.30
N LEU A 335 -11.05 20.21 6.98
CA LEU A 335 -10.88 21.57 6.44
C LEU A 335 -12.15 22.41 6.62
N LEU A 336 -13.32 21.80 6.41
CA LEU A 336 -14.61 22.47 6.57
C LEU A 336 -14.89 22.91 8.01
N GLN A 337 -14.19 22.36 9.00
CA GLN A 337 -14.27 22.77 10.40
C GLN A 337 -13.45 24.02 10.71
N VAL A 338 -12.53 24.44 9.84
CA VAL A 338 -11.75 25.68 9.99
C VAL A 338 -12.67 26.87 9.68
N LYS A 339 -13.10 27.59 10.75
CA LYS A 339 -14.13 28.64 10.68
C LYS A 339 -13.84 29.75 9.66
N ASP A 340 -12.58 30.10 9.44
CA ASP A 340 -12.22 31.25 8.62
C ASP A 340 -12.00 30.92 7.15
N ILE A 341 -11.77 29.66 6.82
CA ILE A 341 -11.54 29.23 5.43
C ILE A 341 -12.81 29.38 4.58
N LYS A 342 -13.99 29.18 5.17
CA LYS A 342 -15.28 29.34 4.49
C LYS A 342 -15.65 30.80 4.18
N LYS A 343 -14.92 31.78 4.73
CA LYS A 343 -15.17 33.22 4.54
C LYS A 343 -14.36 33.81 3.37
N LEU A 344 -13.52 33.00 2.73
CA LEU A 344 -12.66 33.44 1.64
C LEU A 344 -13.39 33.28 0.30
N ASP A 345 -13.94 34.37 -0.24
CA ASP A 345 -14.77 34.38 -1.45
C ASP A 345 -14.05 33.84 -2.70
N GLU A 346 -12.73 34.03 -2.79
CA GLU A 346 -11.92 33.57 -3.93
C GLU A 346 -11.33 32.17 -3.74
N LEU A 347 -11.73 31.46 -2.67
CA LEU A 347 -11.31 30.09 -2.37
C LEU A 347 -12.50 29.14 -2.52
N LYS A 348 -12.38 28.17 -3.45
CA LYS A 348 -13.29 27.02 -3.52
C LYS A 348 -12.61 25.75 -3.04
N ILE A 349 -13.34 24.95 -2.27
CA ILE A 349 -12.88 23.64 -1.80
C ILE A 349 -13.77 22.58 -2.42
N LEU A 350 -13.16 21.75 -3.25
CA LEU A 350 -13.80 20.65 -3.94
C LEU A 350 -13.36 19.33 -3.28
N ASP A 351 -14.33 18.50 -2.92
CA ASP A 351 -14.07 17.09 -2.66
C ASP A 351 -13.86 16.33 -3.98
N LYS A 352 -13.49 15.05 -3.88
CA LYS A 352 -13.25 14.18 -5.04
C LYS A 352 -14.43 14.20 -6.02
N SER A 353 -15.65 14.03 -5.54
CA SER A 353 -16.86 13.93 -6.38
C SER A 353 -17.15 15.25 -7.10
N LYS A 354 -17.17 16.37 -6.37
CA LYS A 354 -17.39 17.71 -6.92
C LYS A 354 -16.34 18.11 -7.94
N PHE A 355 -15.10 17.64 -7.77
CA PHE A 355 -14.04 17.89 -8.73
C PHE A 355 -14.26 17.14 -10.05
N TYR A 356 -14.69 15.87 -10.00
CA TYR A 356 -14.99 15.09 -11.21
C TYR A 356 -16.27 15.55 -11.92
N GLU A 357 -17.21 16.15 -11.20
CA GLU A 357 -18.44 16.75 -11.74
C GLU A 357 -18.27 18.23 -12.13
N PHE A 358 -17.06 18.79 -11.96
CA PHE A 358 -16.83 20.21 -12.17
C PHE A 358 -17.05 20.61 -13.64
N ASP A 359 -17.95 21.56 -13.89
CA ASP A 359 -18.19 22.09 -15.23
C ASP A 359 -17.08 23.06 -15.66
N PHE A 360 -16.14 22.54 -16.46
CA PHE A 360 -15.03 23.31 -17.02
C PHE A 360 -15.48 24.41 -17.98
N ASN A 361 -16.71 24.40 -18.47
CA ASN A 361 -17.24 25.51 -19.29
C ASN A 361 -17.39 26.81 -18.48
N ILE A 362 -17.55 26.72 -17.16
CA ILE A 362 -17.60 27.91 -16.28
C ILE A 362 -16.27 28.68 -16.33
N ILE A 363 -15.14 27.97 -16.43
CA ILE A 363 -13.81 28.58 -16.56
C ILE A 363 -13.67 29.34 -17.90
N ARG A 364 -14.39 28.89 -18.94
CA ARG A 364 -14.46 29.56 -20.25
C ARG A 364 -15.37 30.80 -20.20
N LYS A 365 -16.51 30.71 -19.52
CA LYS A 365 -17.49 31.81 -19.33
C LYS A 365 -17.04 32.90 -18.37
N GLY A 366 -16.02 32.67 -17.54
CA GLY A 366 -15.36 33.71 -16.76
C GLY A 366 -14.68 34.82 -17.60
N LYS A 367 -14.71 34.75 -18.93
CA LYS A 367 -14.45 35.89 -19.83
C LYS A 367 -15.62 36.87 -19.94
N GLU A 368 -16.85 36.49 -19.57
CA GLU A 368 -18.06 37.31 -19.73
C GLU A 368 -18.47 38.02 -18.42
N LEU A 369 -18.00 37.56 -17.26
CA LEU A 369 -18.28 38.18 -15.95
C LEU A 369 -17.44 39.44 -15.64
N GLU A 370 -16.52 39.84 -16.54
CA GLU A 370 -15.77 41.11 -16.42
C GLU A 370 -16.39 42.25 -17.24
N ASN A 371 -17.47 42.01 -17.98
CA ASN A 371 -18.14 43.02 -18.84
C ASN A 371 -19.64 43.21 -18.52
N SER A 372 -20.10 42.80 -17.34
CA SER A 372 -21.47 43.07 -16.85
C SER A 372 -21.46 43.98 -15.64
#